data_AF-A0A6B1G1H7-F1
#
_entry.id   AF-A0A6B1G1H7-F1
#
_cell.length_a   1.000
_cell.length_b   1.000
_cell.length_c   1.000
_cell.angle_alpha   90.00
_cell.angle_beta   90.00
_cell.angle_gamma   90.00
#
_symmetry.space_group_name_H-M   'P 1'
#
loop_
_entity.id
_entity.type
_entity.pdbx_description
1 polymer ?
#
loop_
_entity_poly.entity_id
_entity_poly.type
_entity_poly.pdbx_seq_one_letter_code
_entity_poly.pdbx_strand_id
1 'polypeptide(L)'
;LSPSGDTALVLDYKSGGTSSYANMNKDPLQRGKLLQLPVYGLAARQLLGLGIDIKVAYWFVTEKGKFVTRPPKPATLEEMLDDFSDVVGTITDGIGAGLFPANPGRDGNNCRYCEFKHLCPTRREWHWRRKREDRRLSAYVTMAGEEAGR
;
A
#
# COMPACT_ATOMS: atom_id res chain seq x y z
N LEU A 1 -4.93 -24.28 -0.54
CA LEU A 1 -3.89 -25.01 0.22
C LEU A 1 -3.06 -25.80 -0.78
N SER A 2 -1.77 -26.01 -0.50
CA SER A 2 -0.93 -27.00 -1.20
C SER A 2 -1.50 -28.41 -0.97
N PRO A 3 -1.14 -29.40 -1.82
CA PRO A 3 -1.55 -30.78 -1.61
C PRO A 3 -1.11 -31.37 -0.26
N SER A 4 0.05 -30.95 0.27
CA SER A 4 0.54 -31.32 1.60
C SER A 4 -0.20 -30.61 2.74
N GLY A 5 -0.96 -29.55 2.44
CA GLY A 5 -1.69 -28.76 3.43
C GLY A 5 -0.81 -27.80 4.24
N ASP A 6 0.49 -27.71 3.95
CA ASP A 6 1.47 -26.86 4.67
C ASP A 6 1.51 -25.40 4.21
N THR A 7 0.91 -25.09 3.05
CA THR A 7 1.02 -23.77 2.41
C THR A 7 -0.37 -23.30 1.98
N ALA A 8 -0.69 -22.04 2.24
CA ALA A 8 -1.88 -21.38 1.72
C ALA A 8 -1.50 -20.24 0.78
N LEU A 9 -2.20 -20.14 -0.35
CA LEU A 9 -2.08 -19.01 -1.27
C LEU A 9 -3.32 -18.13 -1.17
N VAL A 10 -3.12 -16.87 -0.83
CA VAL A 10 -4.13 -15.82 -0.82
C VAL A 10 -4.00 -15.00 -2.11
N LEU A 11 -5.09 -14.94 -2.89
CA LEU A 11 -5.14 -14.17 -4.13
C LEU A 11 -6.15 -13.05 -4.03
N ASP A 12 -5.71 -11.84 -4.38
CA ASP A 12 -6.57 -10.67 -4.55
C ASP A 12 -6.80 -10.43 -6.05
N TYR A 13 -8.03 -10.66 -6.51
CA TYR A 13 -8.39 -10.55 -7.92
C TYR A 13 -8.57 -9.08 -8.33
N LYS A 14 -7.75 -8.65 -9.29
CA LYS A 14 -7.76 -7.28 -9.82
C LYS A 14 -8.25 -7.25 -11.26
N SER A 15 -9.17 -6.32 -11.55
CA SER A 15 -9.68 -6.06 -12.91
C SER A 15 -8.88 -4.98 -13.66
N GLY A 16 -8.06 -4.21 -12.95
CA GLY A 16 -7.26 -3.11 -13.49
C GLY A 16 -6.02 -3.55 -14.28
N GLY A 17 -5.16 -2.57 -14.61
CA GLY A 17 -3.85 -2.82 -15.22
C GLY A 17 -2.74 -2.96 -14.16
N THR A 18 -1.57 -3.43 -14.59
CA THR A 18 -0.43 -3.72 -13.69
C THR A 18 0.53 -2.55 -13.46
N SER A 19 0.33 -1.40 -14.14
CA SER A 19 1.30 -0.30 -14.16
C SER A 19 1.62 0.28 -12.77
N SER A 20 0.61 0.42 -11.89
CA SER A 20 0.80 0.91 -10.53
C SER A 20 1.60 -0.05 -9.64
N TYR A 21 1.72 -1.32 -10.04
CA TYR A 21 2.37 -2.39 -9.27
C TYR A 21 3.79 -2.67 -9.78
N ALA A 22 4.30 -1.92 -10.76
CA ALA A 22 5.60 -2.18 -11.38
C ALA A 22 6.78 -2.12 -10.37
N ASN A 23 6.66 -1.29 -9.34
CA ASN A 23 7.70 -1.12 -8.32
C ASN A 23 7.56 -2.06 -7.11
N MET A 24 6.52 -2.92 -7.08
CA MET A 24 6.25 -3.79 -5.94
C MET A 24 7.39 -4.77 -5.64
N ASN A 25 8.18 -5.16 -6.65
CA ASN A 25 9.36 -6.01 -6.42
C ASN A 25 10.50 -5.31 -5.66
N LYS A 26 10.49 -3.97 -5.58
CA LYS A 26 11.47 -3.17 -4.84
C LYS A 26 10.92 -2.69 -3.50
N ASP A 27 9.64 -2.33 -3.48
CA ASP A 27 8.90 -1.86 -2.32
C ASP A 27 7.52 -2.54 -2.35
N PRO A 28 7.35 -3.68 -1.65
CA PRO A 28 6.13 -4.48 -1.70
C PRO A 28 4.87 -3.74 -1.21
N LEU A 29 5.04 -2.74 -0.34
CA LEU A 29 3.96 -1.95 0.24
C LEU A 29 3.73 -0.62 -0.48
N GLN A 30 4.64 -0.27 -1.40
CA GLN A 30 4.62 0.96 -2.18
C GLN A 30 4.36 2.19 -1.29
N ARG A 31 5.17 2.34 -0.23
CA ARG A 31 5.05 3.45 0.73
C ARG A 31 3.67 3.56 1.39
N GLY A 32 3.07 2.42 1.70
CA GLY A 32 1.74 2.31 2.30
C GLY A 32 0.57 2.42 1.34
N LYS A 33 0.81 2.31 0.02
CA LYS A 33 -0.27 2.27 -0.99
C LYS A 33 -0.80 0.85 -1.24
N LEU A 34 -0.02 -0.18 -0.92
CA LEU A 34 -0.35 -1.60 -1.15
C LEU A 34 -0.39 -2.38 0.16
N LEU A 35 -1.43 -2.17 0.98
CA LEU A 35 -1.57 -2.82 2.29
C LEU A 35 -2.53 -4.02 2.31
N GLN A 36 -3.19 -4.30 1.19
CA GLN A 36 -4.22 -5.33 1.10
C GLN A 36 -3.67 -6.75 1.31
N LEU A 37 -2.54 -7.09 0.67
CA LEU A 37 -1.98 -8.44 0.76
C LEU A 37 -1.53 -8.84 2.17
N PRO A 38 -0.77 -8.00 2.92
CA PRO A 38 -0.43 -8.34 4.31
C PRO A 38 -1.67 -8.49 5.20
N VAL A 39 -2.67 -7.62 5.05
CA VAL A 39 -3.93 -7.72 5.81
C VAL A 39 -4.62 -9.05 5.57
N TYR A 40 -4.77 -9.47 4.30
CA TYR A 40 -5.40 -10.75 3.99
C TYR A 40 -4.54 -11.94 4.41
N GLY A 41 -3.21 -11.83 4.31
CA GLY A 41 -2.30 -12.87 4.79
C GLY A 41 -2.39 -13.06 6.30
N LEU A 42 -2.46 -11.98 7.08
CA LEU A 42 -2.68 -12.02 8.53
C LEU A 42 -4.01 -12.69 8.89
N ALA A 43 -5.09 -12.34 8.18
CA ALA A 43 -6.39 -12.97 8.35
C ALA A 43 -6.34 -14.48 8.03
N ALA A 44 -5.68 -14.87 6.94
CA ALA A 44 -5.49 -16.27 6.59
C ALA A 44 -4.68 -17.03 7.65
N ARG A 45 -3.59 -16.46 8.16
CA ARG A 45 -2.80 -17.03 9.25
C ARG A 45 -3.63 -17.25 10.51
N GLN A 46 -4.49 -16.29 10.86
CA GLN A 46 -5.39 -16.40 12.01
C GLN A 46 -6.39 -17.55 11.86
N LEU A 47 -6.90 -17.77 10.65
CA LEU A 47 -7.89 -18.81 10.37
C LEU A 47 -7.28 -20.22 10.21
N LEU A 48 -6.08 -20.31 9.66
CA LEU A 48 -5.43 -21.58 9.28
C LEU A 48 -4.39 -22.06 10.31
N GLY A 49 -3.92 -21.18 11.19
CA GLY A 49 -2.93 -21.48 12.22
C GLY A 49 -1.49 -21.15 11.81
N LEU A 50 -0.60 -21.12 12.80
CA LEU A 50 0.81 -20.70 12.66
C LEU A 50 1.70 -21.72 11.91
N GLY A 51 1.23 -22.96 11.74
CA GLY A 51 1.99 -24.01 11.04
C GLY A 51 1.88 -23.96 9.52
N ILE A 52 1.15 -22.97 8.97
CA ILE A 52 0.87 -22.85 7.54
C ILE A 52 1.66 -21.68 6.97
N ASP A 53 2.48 -21.96 5.95
CA ASP A 53 3.19 -20.95 5.19
C ASP A 53 2.19 -20.16 4.33
N ILE A 54 2.06 -18.86 4.59
CA ILE A 54 1.12 -17.99 3.89
C ILE A 54 1.83 -17.29 2.75
N LYS A 55 1.39 -17.56 1.52
CA LYS A 55 1.79 -16.83 0.32
C LYS A 55 0.70 -15.86 -0.11
N VAL A 56 1.09 -14.70 -0.60
CA VAL A 56 0.17 -13.64 -1.05
C VAL A 56 0.54 -13.14 -2.44
N ALA A 57 -0.48 -12.88 -3.28
CA ALA A 57 -0.30 -12.23 -4.57
C ALA A 57 -1.59 -11.54 -5.05
N TYR A 58 -1.41 -10.51 -5.87
CA TYR A 58 -2.47 -10.02 -6.75
C TYR A 58 -2.57 -10.91 -7.98
N TRP A 59 -3.79 -11.22 -8.44
CA TRP A 59 -4.02 -11.83 -9.74
C TRP A 59 -4.83 -10.88 -10.63
N PHE A 60 -4.22 -10.43 -11.72
CA PHE A 60 -4.86 -9.55 -12.68
C PHE A 60 -5.63 -10.35 -13.71
N VAL A 61 -6.96 -10.37 -13.64
CA VAL A 61 -7.81 -11.34 -14.38
C VAL A 61 -8.38 -10.79 -15.70
N THR A 62 -7.78 -9.73 -16.25
CA THR A 62 -8.24 -9.07 -17.49
C THR A 62 -7.12 -8.96 -18.52
N GLU A 63 -7.47 -8.73 -19.78
CA GLU A 63 -6.51 -8.50 -20.87
C GLU A 63 -5.60 -7.29 -20.58
N LYS A 64 -6.17 -6.19 -20.07
CA LYS A 64 -5.42 -5.02 -19.60
C LYS A 64 -4.42 -5.38 -18.49
N GLY A 65 -4.79 -6.34 -17.66
CA GLY A 65 -3.99 -6.94 -16.62
C GLY A 65 -3.00 -8.00 -17.10
N LYS A 66 -3.10 -8.44 -18.36
CA LYS A 66 -2.29 -9.49 -19.00
C LYS A 66 -2.40 -10.88 -18.35
N PHE A 67 -3.43 -11.14 -17.55
CA PHE A 67 -3.62 -12.43 -16.87
C PHE A 67 -2.45 -12.86 -15.95
N VAL A 68 -1.65 -11.91 -15.44
CA VAL A 68 -0.46 -12.20 -14.61
C VAL A 68 -0.70 -12.02 -13.12
N THR A 69 0.17 -12.63 -12.32
CA THR A 69 0.29 -12.36 -10.88
C THR A 69 1.29 -11.24 -10.59
N ARG A 70 1.09 -10.51 -9.49
CA ARG A 70 2.08 -9.59 -8.91
C ARG A 70 2.20 -9.83 -7.39
N PRO A 71 3.40 -10.08 -6.86
CA PRO A 71 4.63 -10.39 -7.61
C PRO A 71 4.49 -11.68 -8.46
N PRO A 72 5.32 -11.89 -9.52
CA PRO A 72 5.23 -13.08 -10.36
C PRO A 72 5.41 -14.40 -9.58
N LYS A 73 6.31 -14.39 -8.60
CA LYS A 73 6.39 -15.40 -7.55
C LYS A 73 5.65 -14.83 -6.32
N PRO A 74 4.58 -15.48 -5.82
CA PRO A 74 3.89 -15.02 -4.62
C PRO A 74 4.86 -14.80 -3.46
N ALA A 75 4.71 -13.65 -2.80
CA ALA A 75 5.53 -13.29 -1.64
C ALA A 75 5.10 -14.10 -0.42
N THR A 76 6.02 -14.34 0.51
CA THR A 76 5.65 -14.84 1.83
C THR A 76 5.03 -13.72 2.65
N LEU A 77 4.16 -14.06 3.59
CA LEU A 77 3.62 -13.07 4.51
C LEU A 77 4.76 -12.44 5.32
N GLU A 78 5.69 -13.26 5.79
CA GLU A 78 6.83 -12.88 6.63
C GLU A 78 7.74 -11.85 5.95
N GLU A 79 7.92 -11.93 4.63
CA GLU A 79 8.67 -10.96 3.83
C GLU A 79 8.12 -9.53 3.91
N MET A 80 6.86 -9.35 4.32
CA MET A 80 6.18 -8.06 4.35
C MET A 80 5.86 -7.56 5.76
N LEU A 81 5.98 -8.39 6.81
CA LEU A 81 5.39 -8.10 8.13
C LEU A 81 6.04 -6.92 8.86
N ASP A 82 7.37 -6.83 8.85
CA ASP A 82 8.09 -5.78 9.58
C ASP A 82 7.78 -4.41 8.96
N ASP A 83 8.00 -4.27 7.65
CA ASP A 83 7.65 -3.06 6.89
C ASP A 83 6.17 -2.71 7.04
N PHE A 84 5.29 -3.72 7.06
CA PHE A 84 3.85 -3.52 7.23
C PHE A 84 3.51 -2.95 8.60
N SER A 85 4.12 -3.46 9.65
CA SER A 85 3.94 -2.97 11.02
C SER A 85 4.38 -1.50 11.13
N ASP A 86 5.54 -1.16 10.58
CA ASP A 86 6.06 0.23 10.62
C ASP A 86 5.18 1.21 9.85
N VAL A 87 4.73 0.81 8.66
CA VAL A 87 3.85 1.63 7.82
C VAL A 87 2.47 1.82 8.46
N VAL A 88 1.85 0.74 8.94
CA VAL A 88 0.55 0.83 9.62
C VAL A 88 0.67 1.64 10.89
N GLY A 89 1.72 1.43 11.70
CA GLY A 89 2.00 2.22 12.90
C GLY A 89 2.07 3.71 12.61
N THR A 90 2.84 4.10 11.59
CA THR A 90 2.94 5.50 11.14
C THR A 90 1.57 6.08 10.77
N ILE A 91 0.73 5.32 10.07
CA ILE A 91 -0.61 5.74 9.66
C ILE A 91 -1.54 5.87 10.88
N THR A 92 -1.58 4.86 11.75
CA THR A 92 -2.48 4.84 12.90
C THR A 92 -2.10 5.87 13.96
N ASP A 93 -0.81 6.10 14.19
CA ASP A 93 -0.33 7.13 15.12
C ASP A 93 -0.69 8.52 14.62
N GLY A 94 -0.52 8.77 13.31
CA GLY A 94 -0.95 10.01 12.68
C GLY A 94 -2.45 10.26 12.84
N ILE A 95 -3.28 9.23 12.59
CA ILE A 95 -4.74 9.31 12.79
C ILE A 95 -5.07 9.57 14.27
N GLY A 96 -4.45 8.85 15.20
CA GLY A 96 -4.65 9.01 16.64
C GLY A 96 -4.27 10.39 17.16
N ALA A 97 -3.26 11.02 16.54
CA ALA A 97 -2.83 12.39 16.84
C ALA A 97 -3.65 13.48 16.12
N GLY A 98 -4.68 13.12 15.35
CA GLY A 98 -5.51 14.06 14.60
C GLY A 98 -4.80 14.70 13.40
N LEU A 99 -3.77 14.05 12.85
CA LEU A 99 -2.98 14.54 11.73
C LEU A 99 -3.57 14.05 10.40
N PHE A 100 -4.25 14.94 9.69
CA PHE A 100 -4.85 14.69 8.37
C PHE A 100 -4.19 15.53 7.27
N PRO A 101 -2.94 15.23 6.88
CA PRO A 101 -2.26 15.97 5.83
C PRO A 101 -2.92 15.73 4.47
N ALA A 102 -3.41 16.80 3.84
CA ALA A 102 -3.88 16.75 2.46
C ALA A 102 -2.67 16.75 1.49
N ASN A 103 -2.02 15.60 1.32
CA ASN A 103 -0.91 15.41 0.40
C ASN A 103 -1.42 15.13 -1.04
N PRO A 104 -1.28 16.08 -1.99
CA PRO A 104 -1.77 15.92 -3.34
C PRO A 104 -0.94 14.94 -4.20
N GLY A 105 0.23 14.49 -3.72
CA GLY A 105 1.18 13.69 -4.49
C GLY A 105 1.89 14.51 -5.59
N ARG A 106 2.86 13.90 -6.26
CA ARG A 106 3.54 14.47 -7.44
C ARG A 106 2.52 14.82 -8.50
N ASP A 107 2.62 16.03 -9.03
CA ASP A 107 1.76 16.54 -10.10
C ASP A 107 0.26 16.40 -9.81
N GLY A 108 -0.12 16.37 -8.52
CA GLY A 108 -1.52 16.21 -8.09
C GLY A 108 -2.08 14.81 -8.30
N ASN A 109 -1.25 13.77 -8.47
CA ASN A 109 -1.70 12.40 -8.77
C ASN A 109 -2.67 11.81 -7.74
N ASN A 110 -2.54 12.15 -6.45
CA ASN A 110 -3.50 11.70 -5.43
C ASN A 110 -4.87 12.39 -5.56
N CYS A 111 -4.96 13.51 -6.30
CA CYS A 111 -6.20 14.25 -6.51
C CYS A 111 -7.01 13.74 -7.71
N ARG A 112 -6.41 12.99 -8.64
CA ARG A 112 -7.01 12.61 -9.93
C ARG A 112 -8.34 11.85 -9.77
N TYR A 113 -8.41 10.96 -8.79
CA TYR A 113 -9.56 10.10 -8.51
C TYR A 113 -10.18 10.42 -7.13
N CYS A 114 -9.92 11.61 -6.58
CA CYS A 114 -10.42 12.01 -5.27
C CYS A 114 -11.77 12.74 -5.41
N GLU A 115 -12.83 12.16 -4.84
CA GLU A 115 -14.17 12.75 -4.82
C GLU A 115 -14.21 14.09 -4.06
N PHE A 116 -13.34 14.26 -3.06
CA PHE A 116 -13.24 15.48 -2.26
C PHE A 116 -12.42 16.60 -2.92
N LYS A 117 -11.99 16.44 -4.18
CA LYS A 117 -11.14 17.44 -4.88
C LYS A 117 -11.76 18.84 -4.92
N HIS A 118 -13.09 18.95 -4.86
CA HIS A 118 -13.80 20.23 -4.86
C HIS A 118 -13.90 20.87 -3.47
N LEU A 119 -13.75 20.09 -2.39
CA LEU A 119 -13.66 20.60 -1.02
C LEU A 119 -12.23 21.04 -0.67
N CYS A 120 -11.23 20.46 -1.34
CA CYS A 120 -9.83 20.83 -1.14
C CYS A 120 -9.57 22.29 -1.56
N PRO A 121 -8.75 23.05 -0.81
CA PRO A 121 -8.34 24.39 -1.20
C PRO A 121 -7.75 24.44 -2.62
N THR A 122 -8.02 25.54 -3.35
CA THR A 122 -7.51 25.75 -4.71
C THR A 122 -5.99 25.65 -4.77
N ARG A 123 -5.28 26.16 -3.76
CA ARG A 123 -3.81 26.14 -3.66
C ARG A 123 -3.27 24.98 -2.83
N ARG A 124 -3.87 23.78 -2.93
CA ARG A 124 -3.49 22.58 -2.14
C ARG A 124 -1.99 22.25 -2.16
N GLU A 125 -1.32 22.42 -3.31
CA GLU A 125 0.13 22.21 -3.42
C GLU A 125 0.94 23.14 -2.52
N TRP A 126 0.50 24.39 -2.38
CA TRP A 126 1.13 25.35 -1.48
C TRP A 126 0.87 25.00 -0.01
N HIS A 127 -0.36 24.61 0.31
CA HIS A 127 -0.69 24.15 1.66
C HIS A 127 0.13 22.91 2.04
N TRP A 128 0.30 21.96 1.12
CA TRP A 128 1.11 20.77 1.34
C TRP A 128 2.58 21.11 1.54
N ARG A 129 3.18 21.95 0.66
CA ARG A 129 4.57 22.41 0.80
C ARG A 129 4.88 22.98 2.18
N ARG A 130 3.97 23.80 2.72
CA ARG A 130 4.13 24.35 4.07
C ARG A 130 3.88 23.33 5.17
N LYS A 131 2.86 22.47 5.02
CA LYS A 131 2.48 21.51 6.06
C LYS A 131 3.51 20.40 6.22
N ARG A 132 4.10 19.90 5.14
CA ARG A 132 5.09 18.80 5.19
C ARG A 132 6.35 19.12 5.99
N GLU A 133 6.62 20.40 6.25
CA GLU A 133 7.74 20.84 7.09
C GLU A 133 7.45 20.78 8.59
N ASP A 134 6.18 20.57 8.98
CA ASP A 134 5.81 20.41 10.39
C ASP A 134 6.38 19.09 10.93
N ARG A 135 7.18 19.17 12.00
CA ARG A 135 7.80 18.02 12.66
C ARG A 135 6.81 16.92 13.02
N ARG A 136 5.55 17.26 13.32
CA ARG A 136 4.51 16.26 13.63
C ARG A 136 4.23 15.32 12.46
N LEU A 137 4.56 15.73 11.23
CA LEU A 137 4.38 14.94 10.01
C LEU A 137 5.64 14.22 9.55
N SER A 138 6.76 14.30 10.28
CA SER A 138 8.05 13.76 9.80
C SER A 138 7.97 12.27 9.47
N ALA A 139 7.34 11.45 10.32
CA ALA A 139 7.17 10.02 10.07
C ALA A 139 6.35 9.76 8.80
N TYR A 140 5.23 10.46 8.64
CA TYR A 140 4.40 10.38 7.43
C TYR A 140 5.17 10.81 6.16
N VAL A 141 5.92 11.91 6.22
CA VAL A 141 6.69 12.43 5.07
C VAL A 141 7.79 11.47 4.67
N THR A 142 8.50 10.89 5.64
CA THR A 142 9.50 9.83 5.40
C THR A 142 8.86 8.61 4.76
N MET A 143 7.75 8.11 5.33
CA MET A 143 7.03 6.94 4.83
C MET A 143 6.50 7.15 3.41
N ALA A 144 5.76 8.24 3.18
CA ALA A 144 5.21 8.58 1.87
C ALA A 144 6.31 8.84 0.82
N GLY A 145 7.53 9.13 1.31
CA GLY A 145 8.73 9.48 0.58
C GLY A 145 8.57 10.80 -0.17
N GLU A 146 9.57 11.66 -0.08
CA GLU A 146 9.54 12.91 -0.84
C GLU A 146 9.39 12.60 -2.33
N GLU A 147 8.22 12.86 -2.90
CA GLU A 147 8.18 13.24 -4.30
C GLU A 147 8.70 14.67 -4.35
N ALA A 148 10.03 14.81 -4.26
CA ALA A 148 10.73 16.04 -4.52
C ALA A 148 10.32 16.50 -5.92
N GLY A 149 9.47 17.52 -5.96
CA GLY A 149 9.22 18.28 -7.17
C GLY A 149 10.55 18.83 -7.66
N ARG A 150 10.83 18.62 -8.93
CA ARG A 150 11.65 19.59 -9.67
C ARG A 150 10.73 20.73 -10.08
#